data_AF-A0A0A9FNK5-F1
#
_entry.id   AF-A0A0A9FNK5-F1
#
_cell.length_a   1.000
_cell.length_b   1.000
_cell.length_c   1.000
_cell.angle_alpha   90.00
_cell.angle_beta   90.00
_cell.angle_gamma   90.00
#
_symmetry.space_group_name_H-M   'P 1'
#
loop_
_entity.id
_entity.type
_entity.pdbx_description
1 polymer ?
#
loop_
_entity_poly.entity_id
_entity_poly.type
_entity_poly.pdbx_seq_one_letter_code
_entity_poly.pdbx_strand_id
1 'polypeptide(L)'
;MCYKYLWDNLITEKFPSEYFFSYFDLNPDYLLSDDVKCYISSLGFHAKTFEDVLKYFKVTCHTLPRSQEHLLLRYELQADHSLLEEYQFPYDAMWFKSQIQETLGFWMGAREAKFVIEEERWKCHFCKFALNCPKMASAARC
;
A
#
# COMPACT_ATOMS: atom_id res chain seq x y z
N MET A 1 -7.77 0.22 3.92
CA MET A 1 -7.15 -0.34 2.70
C MET A 1 -6.07 0.62 2.18
N CYS A 2 -4.82 0.15 2.06
CA CYS A 2 -3.69 0.98 1.62
C CYS A 2 -3.89 1.58 0.22
N TYR A 3 -4.44 0.81 -0.71
CA TYR A 3 -4.65 1.28 -2.09
C TYR A 3 -5.61 2.48 -2.19
N LYS A 4 -6.70 2.53 -1.41
CA LYS A 4 -7.57 3.73 -1.35
C LYS A 4 -6.78 4.94 -0.85
N TYR A 5 -5.99 4.76 0.22
CA TYR A 5 -5.16 5.83 0.74
C TYR A 5 -4.21 6.36 -0.34
N LEU A 6 -3.43 5.48 -0.99
CA LEU A 6 -2.48 5.86 -2.03
C LEU A 6 -3.17 6.53 -3.22
N TRP A 7 -4.30 6.00 -3.66
CA TRP A 7 -5.09 6.56 -4.76
C TRP A 7 -5.59 7.97 -4.45
N ASP A 8 -6.25 8.15 -3.32
CA ASP A 8 -6.81 9.44 -2.94
C ASP A 8 -5.69 10.48 -2.77
N ASN A 9 -4.55 10.11 -2.18
CA ASN A 9 -3.40 11.02 -2.10
C ASN A 9 -2.82 11.33 -3.48
N LEU A 10 -2.77 10.37 -4.40
CA LEU A 10 -2.21 10.58 -5.74
C LEU A 10 -3.01 11.59 -6.58
N ILE A 11 -4.33 11.63 -6.39
CA ILE A 11 -5.23 12.52 -7.13
C ILE A 11 -5.45 13.87 -6.42
N THR A 12 -5.44 13.91 -5.07
CA THR A 12 -5.68 15.15 -4.30
C THR A 12 -4.39 15.88 -3.91
N GLU A 13 -3.34 15.13 -3.61
CA GLU A 13 -2.02 15.66 -3.30
C GLU A 13 -1.12 15.51 -4.52
N LYS A 14 -0.23 16.48 -4.74
CA LYS A 14 0.70 16.38 -5.85
C LYS A 14 1.72 15.29 -5.51
N PHE A 15 1.81 14.26 -6.34
CA PHE A 15 2.86 13.23 -6.24
C PHE A 15 4.23 13.90 -5.96
N PRO A 16 4.95 13.50 -4.91
CA PRO A 16 6.13 14.21 -4.41
C PRO A 16 7.37 13.87 -5.27
N SER A 17 7.39 14.36 -6.52
CA SER A 17 8.44 14.01 -7.49
C SER A 17 9.85 14.29 -7.01
N GLU A 18 10.10 15.43 -6.35
CA GLU A 18 11.44 15.78 -5.86
C GLU A 18 11.94 14.76 -4.83
N TYR A 19 11.09 14.40 -3.87
CA TYR A 19 11.40 13.35 -2.90
C TYR A 19 11.56 11.99 -3.57
N PHE A 20 10.69 11.66 -4.53
CA PHE A 20 10.78 10.40 -5.26
C PHE A 20 12.11 10.26 -6.02
N PHE A 21 12.52 11.28 -6.76
CA PHE A 21 13.79 11.25 -7.50
C PHE A 21 14.99 11.20 -6.55
N SER A 22 15.00 12.01 -5.49
CA SER A 22 16.11 12.01 -4.53
C SER A 22 16.19 10.70 -3.73
N TYR A 23 15.07 10.14 -3.29
CA TYR A 23 15.03 8.90 -2.51
C TYR A 23 15.55 7.69 -3.31
N PHE A 24 15.22 7.62 -4.60
CA PHE A 24 15.65 6.52 -5.48
C PHE A 24 16.95 6.81 -6.25
N ASP A 25 17.60 7.95 -6.00
CA ASP A 25 18.80 8.41 -6.73
C ASP A 25 18.62 8.37 -8.26
N LEU A 26 17.49 8.93 -8.71
CA LEU A 26 17.09 8.94 -10.12
C LEU A 26 17.35 10.31 -10.75
N ASN A 27 17.98 10.32 -11.92
CA ASN A 27 18.16 11.54 -12.71
C ASN A 27 16.87 11.84 -13.52
N PRO A 28 16.13 12.92 -13.22
CA PRO A 28 14.89 13.26 -13.92
C PRO A 28 15.11 13.58 -15.42
N ASP A 29 16.30 14.10 -15.76
CA ASP A 29 16.67 14.53 -17.10
C ASP A 29 17.27 13.40 -17.95
N TYR A 30 17.39 12.19 -17.39
CA TYR A 30 17.92 11.05 -18.12
C TYR A 30 17.00 10.71 -19.31
N LEU A 31 17.60 10.62 -20.49
CA LEU A 31 16.87 10.32 -21.71
C LEU A 31 16.39 8.87 -21.67
N LEU A 32 15.10 8.69 -21.99
CA LEU A 32 14.52 7.37 -22.17
C LEU A 32 15.18 6.64 -23.34
N SER A 33 15.16 5.30 -23.32
CA SER A 33 15.63 4.51 -24.45
C SER A 33 14.75 4.74 -25.68
N ASP A 34 15.28 4.46 -26.88
CA ASP A 34 14.52 4.67 -28.11
C ASP A 34 13.27 3.77 -28.19
N ASP A 35 13.34 2.54 -27.65
CA ASP A 35 12.18 1.65 -27.55
C ASP A 35 11.06 2.28 -26.72
N VAL A 36 11.40 2.88 -25.57
CA VAL A 36 10.44 3.55 -24.69
C VAL A 36 9.88 4.80 -25.36
N LYS A 37 10.71 5.60 -26.03
CA LYS A 37 10.25 6.79 -26.79
C LYS A 37 9.30 6.39 -27.92
N CYS A 38 9.62 5.33 -28.68
CA CYS A 38 8.78 4.81 -29.75
C CYS A 38 7.43 4.34 -29.21
N TYR A 39 7.42 3.59 -28.11
CA TYR A 39 6.19 3.14 -27.48
C TYR A 39 5.33 4.32 -26.99
N ILE A 40 5.91 5.26 -26.26
CA ILE A 40 5.20 6.44 -25.75
C ILE A 40 4.64 7.30 -26.91
N SER A 41 5.41 7.45 -27.99
CA SER A 41 4.95 8.16 -29.19
C SER A 41 3.76 7.45 -29.86
N SER A 42 3.74 6.11 -29.85
CA SER A 42 2.61 5.32 -30.37
C SER A 42 1.32 5.53 -29.57
N LEU A 43 1.43 5.94 -28.30
CA LEU A 43 0.31 6.30 -27.44
C LEU A 43 -0.11 7.79 -27.61
N GLY A 44 0.57 8.55 -28.46
CA GLY A 44 0.28 9.97 -28.71
C GLY A 44 0.93 10.94 -27.73
N PHE A 45 1.89 10.48 -26.92
CA PHE A 45 2.63 11.33 -25.97
C PHE A 45 4.02 11.68 -26.50
N HIS A 46 4.52 12.86 -26.13
CA HIS A 46 5.85 13.32 -26.50
C HIS A 46 6.72 13.49 -25.24
N ALA A 47 7.21 12.37 -24.69
CA ALA A 47 8.12 12.35 -23.54
C ALA A 47 9.53 11.94 -23.98
N LYS A 48 10.56 12.66 -23.52
CA LYS A 48 11.97 12.34 -23.77
C LYS A 48 12.70 11.88 -22.53
N THR A 49 12.29 12.38 -21.37
CA THR A 49 12.90 12.09 -20.07
C THR A 49 11.90 11.42 -19.13
N PHE A 50 12.38 10.90 -18.01
CA PHE A 50 11.48 10.36 -16.99
C PHE A 50 10.65 11.47 -16.32
N GLU A 51 11.18 12.69 -16.23
CA GLU A 51 10.41 13.85 -15.76
C GLU A 51 9.19 14.13 -16.64
N ASP A 52 9.34 14.04 -17.97
CA ASP A 52 8.22 14.23 -18.90
C ASP A 52 7.10 13.20 -18.66
N VAL A 53 7.47 11.94 -18.41
CA VAL A 53 6.51 10.87 -18.09
C VAL A 53 5.77 11.19 -16.80
N LEU A 54 6.48 11.63 -15.75
CA LEU A 54 5.83 12.01 -14.48
C LEU A 54 4.92 13.22 -14.64
N LYS A 55 5.22 14.17 -15.54
CA LYS A 55 4.33 15.30 -15.85
C LYS A 55 3.01 14.79 -16.42
N TYR A 56 3.06 13.91 -17.42
CA TYR A 56 1.84 13.30 -17.98
C TYR A 56 1.07 12.51 -16.93
N PHE A 57 1.76 11.65 -16.18
CA PHE A 57 1.16 10.87 -15.09
C PHE A 57 0.42 11.75 -14.08
N LYS A 58 1.05 12.82 -13.59
CA LYS A 58 0.41 13.78 -12.68
C LYS A 58 -0.84 14.40 -13.29
N VAL A 59 -0.74 14.91 -14.52
CA VAL A 59 -1.90 15.54 -15.20
C VAL A 59 -3.04 14.52 -15.30
N THR A 60 -2.75 13.31 -15.73
CA THR A 60 -3.75 12.23 -15.81
C THR A 60 -4.38 11.95 -14.45
N CYS A 61 -3.60 11.79 -13.38
CA CYS A 61 -4.14 11.56 -12.03
C CYS A 61 -5.10 12.67 -11.57
N HIS A 62 -4.81 13.95 -11.87
CA HIS A 62 -5.70 15.05 -11.49
C HIS A 62 -7.02 15.09 -12.26
N THR A 63 -7.13 14.36 -13.39
CA THR A 63 -8.39 14.22 -14.14
C THR A 63 -9.26 13.08 -13.63
N LEU A 64 -8.74 12.22 -12.75
CA LEU A 64 -9.43 11.02 -12.30
C LEU A 64 -10.25 11.30 -11.02
N PRO A 65 -11.41 10.64 -10.87
CA PRO A 65 -12.27 10.86 -9.71
C PRO A 65 -11.68 10.25 -8.43
N ARG A 66 -12.12 10.78 -7.29
CA ARG A 66 -11.87 10.16 -5.97
C ARG A 66 -12.47 8.78 -5.87
N SER A 67 -11.82 7.91 -5.10
CA SER A 67 -12.40 6.60 -4.82
C SER A 67 -13.64 6.75 -3.95
N GLN A 68 -14.52 5.76 -4.01
CA GLN A 68 -15.68 5.68 -3.12
C GLN A 68 -15.25 5.61 -1.64
N GLU A 69 -16.09 6.14 -0.76
CA GLU A 69 -15.90 6.07 0.70
C GLU A 69 -16.30 4.72 1.29
N HIS A 70 -17.17 3.97 0.60
CA HIS A 70 -17.47 2.59 0.91
C HIS A 70 -16.68 1.68 -0.02
N LEU A 71 -15.95 0.74 0.57
CA LEU A 71 -15.14 -0.22 -0.17
C LEU A 71 -15.87 -1.56 -0.24
N LEU A 72 -15.69 -2.23 -1.37
CA LEU A 72 -16.17 -3.59 -1.61
C LEU A 72 -14.98 -4.56 -1.51
N LEU A 73 -15.10 -5.54 -0.63
CA LEU A 73 -14.23 -6.72 -0.60
C LEU A 73 -15.03 -7.90 -1.13
N ARG A 74 -14.55 -8.47 -2.23
CA ARG A 74 -15.21 -9.57 -2.94
C ARG A 74 -14.28 -10.76 -3.00
N TYR A 75 -14.76 -11.89 -2.51
CA TYR A 75 -14.10 -13.17 -2.58
C TYR A 75 -14.71 -13.98 -3.73
N GLU A 76 -13.86 -14.40 -4.66
CA GLU A 76 -14.25 -15.25 -5.78
C GLU A 76 -13.43 -16.53 -5.76
N LEU A 77 -14.04 -17.63 -6.17
CA LEU A 77 -13.33 -18.89 -6.39
C LEU A 77 -12.44 -18.72 -7.61
N GLN A 78 -11.12 -18.91 -7.45
CA GLN A 78 -10.15 -18.71 -8.54
C GLN A 78 -10.40 -19.60 -9.77
N ALA A 79 -11.03 -20.76 -9.59
CA ALA A 79 -11.24 -21.74 -10.67
C ALA A 79 -12.26 -21.27 -11.72
N ASP A 80 -13.33 -20.60 -11.30
CA ASP A 80 -14.47 -20.25 -12.16
C ASP A 80 -15.01 -18.83 -11.92
N HIS A 81 -14.35 -18.04 -11.07
CA HIS A 81 -14.77 -16.71 -10.64
C HIS A 81 -16.16 -16.67 -9.99
N SER A 82 -16.68 -17.82 -9.54
CA SER A 82 -17.92 -17.87 -8.80
C SER A 82 -17.79 -17.07 -7.50
N LEU A 83 -18.83 -16.31 -7.18
CA LEU A 83 -18.84 -15.48 -5.99
C LEU A 83 -18.90 -16.35 -4.74
N LEU A 84 -17.93 -16.18 -3.85
CA LEU A 84 -17.92 -16.80 -2.53
C LEU A 84 -18.58 -15.88 -1.52
N GLU A 85 -18.15 -14.63 -1.45
CA GLU A 85 -18.68 -13.67 -0.47
C GLU A 85 -18.37 -12.21 -0.84
N GLU A 86 -19.21 -11.28 -0.37
CA GLU A 86 -19.03 -9.84 -0.52
C GLU A 86 -19.23 -9.09 0.80
N TYR A 87 -18.37 -8.10 1.04
CA TYR A 87 -18.45 -7.21 2.19
C TYR A 87 -18.36 -5.77 1.74
N GLN A 88 -19.26 -4.93 2.22
CA GLN A 88 -19.16 -3.48 2.09
C GLN A 88 -18.82 -2.87 3.44
N PHE A 89 -17.85 -1.97 3.46
CA PHE A 89 -17.42 -1.31 4.69
C PHE A 89 -16.98 0.13 4.42
N PRO A 90 -17.23 1.06 5.36
CA PRO A 90 -16.74 2.42 5.25
C PRO A 90 -15.21 2.45 5.37
N TYR A 91 -14.58 3.37 4.65
CA TYR A 91 -13.16 3.62 4.79
C TYR A 91 -12.89 4.61 5.93
N ASP A 92 -12.16 4.15 6.95
CA ASP A 92 -11.66 5.02 8.02
C ASP A 92 -10.19 5.38 7.78
N ALA A 93 -9.97 6.59 7.29
CA ALA A 93 -8.63 7.11 7.02
C ALA A 93 -7.79 7.29 8.30
N MET A 94 -8.42 7.67 9.41
CA MET A 94 -7.73 7.95 10.67
C MET A 94 -7.29 6.64 11.33
N TRP A 95 -8.19 5.66 11.38
CA TRP A 95 -7.85 4.32 11.80
C TRP A 95 -6.76 3.72 10.90
N PHE A 96 -6.87 3.82 9.58
CA PHE A 96 -5.84 3.29 8.68
C PHE A 96 -4.47 3.93 8.94
N LYS A 97 -4.40 5.26 9.08
CA LYS A 97 -3.14 5.96 9.40
C LYS A 97 -2.55 5.51 10.73
N SER A 98 -3.38 5.31 11.76
CA SER A 98 -2.89 4.85 13.07
C SER A 98 -2.30 3.43 12.99
N GLN A 99 -2.92 2.52 12.23
CA GLN A 99 -2.41 1.16 12.01
C GLN A 99 -1.05 1.17 11.28
N ILE A 100 -0.90 2.02 10.27
CA ILE A 100 0.37 2.17 9.54
C ILE A 100 1.46 2.74 10.45
N GLN A 101 1.15 3.78 11.23
CA GLN A 101 2.10 4.38 12.16
C GLN A 101 2.54 3.38 13.24
N GLU A 102 1.62 2.60 13.80
CA GLU A 102 1.96 1.56 14.76
C GLU A 102 2.86 0.49 14.13
N THR A 103 2.57 0.08 12.89
CA THR A 103 3.38 -0.92 12.18
C THR A 103 4.78 -0.40 11.88
N LEU A 104 4.88 0.81 11.29
CA LEU A 104 6.15 1.44 10.96
C LEU A 104 6.99 1.72 12.21
N GLY A 105 6.36 2.09 13.34
CA GLY A 105 7.08 2.31 14.58
C GLY A 105 7.89 1.08 15.00
N PHE A 106 7.37 -0.13 14.78
CA PHE A 106 8.13 -1.35 15.04
C PHE A 106 9.26 -1.55 14.05
N TRP A 107 8.98 -1.43 12.75
CA TRP A 107 9.99 -1.63 11.70
C TRP A 107 11.15 -0.63 11.77
N MET A 108 10.89 0.60 12.22
CA MET A 108 11.91 1.64 12.39
C MET A 108 12.58 1.59 13.77
N GLY A 109 12.23 0.63 14.65
CA GLY A 109 12.77 0.54 16.01
C GLY A 109 12.29 1.66 16.96
N ALA A 110 11.26 2.42 16.57
CA ALA A 110 10.64 3.46 17.40
C ALA A 110 9.67 2.89 18.45
N ARG A 111 9.35 1.59 18.39
CA ARG A 111 8.65 0.86 19.46
C ARG A 111 9.09 -0.60 19.56
N GLU A 112 8.89 -1.16 20.74
CA GLU A 112 9.12 -2.57 21.04
C GLU A 112 8.11 -3.51 20.34
N ALA A 113 8.52 -4.78 20.22
CA ALA A 113 7.63 -5.87 19.84
C ALA A 113 6.52 -6.04 20.88
N LYS A 114 5.30 -6.32 20.42
CA LYS A 114 4.15 -6.64 21.28
C LYS A 114 3.74 -8.08 21.05
N PHE A 115 3.19 -8.71 22.08
CA PHE A 115 2.51 -9.99 21.91
C PHE A 115 1.18 -9.80 21.14
N VAL A 116 0.71 -10.87 20.49
CA VAL A 116 -0.62 -10.88 19.85
C VAL A 116 -1.73 -10.52 20.83
N ILE A 117 -2.77 -9.83 20.37
CA ILE A 117 -3.98 -9.55 21.15
C ILE A 117 -4.77 -10.84 21.43
N GLU A 118 -5.80 -10.77 22.28
CA GLU A 118 -6.54 -11.94 22.73
C GLU A 118 -7.19 -12.69 21.56
N GLU A 119 -7.81 -11.94 20.66
CA GLU A 119 -8.53 -12.40 19.49
C GLU A 119 -7.60 -13.10 18.49
N GLU A 120 -6.31 -12.80 18.55
CA GLU A 120 -5.28 -13.37 17.69
C GLU A 120 -4.42 -14.44 18.39
N ARG A 121 -4.76 -14.84 19.62
CA ARG A 121 -4.01 -15.88 20.36
C ARG A 121 -3.96 -17.22 19.64
N TRP A 122 -4.91 -17.51 18.76
CA TRP A 122 -4.90 -18.72 17.96
C TRP A 122 -3.60 -18.86 17.13
N LYS A 123 -2.96 -17.72 16.76
CA LYS A 123 -1.66 -17.71 16.06
C LYS A 123 -0.54 -18.34 16.91
N CYS A 124 -0.65 -18.31 18.24
CA CYS A 124 0.32 -18.93 19.14
C CYS A 124 0.39 -20.46 18.98
N HIS A 125 -0.69 -21.12 18.54
CA HIS A 125 -0.68 -22.57 18.27
C HIS A 125 0.21 -22.98 17.10
N PHE A 126 0.56 -22.02 16.24
CA PHE A 126 1.44 -22.21 15.08
C PHE A 126 2.82 -21.56 15.28
N CYS A 127 3.05 -20.90 16.43
CA CYS A 127 4.30 -20.20 16.70
C CYS A 127 5.38 -21.18 17.17
N LYS A 128 6.49 -21.26 16.42
CA LYS A 128 7.66 -22.09 16.75
C LYS A 128 8.31 -21.75 18.11
N PHE A 129 8.06 -20.53 18.61
CA PHE A 129 8.64 -20.02 19.85
C PHE A 129 7.64 -20.01 21.02
N ALA A 130 6.45 -20.60 20.86
CA ALA A 130 5.39 -20.56 21.87
C ALA A 130 5.84 -21.11 23.24
N LEU A 131 6.66 -22.16 23.26
CA LEU A 131 7.17 -22.77 24.51
C LEU A 131 8.08 -21.83 25.32
N ASN A 132 8.77 -20.91 24.66
CA ASN A 132 9.68 -19.95 25.29
C ASN A 132 9.00 -18.59 25.48
N CYS A 133 7.72 -18.46 25.12
CA CYS A 133 6.99 -17.20 25.16
C CYS A 133 6.53 -16.89 26.59
N PRO A 134 6.95 -15.77 27.20
CA PRO A 134 6.55 -15.41 28.55
C PRO A 134 5.03 -15.31 28.74
N LYS A 135 4.30 -14.92 27.68
CA LYS A 135 2.83 -14.80 27.69
C LYS A 135 2.11 -16.15 27.74
N MET A 136 2.74 -17.24 27.27
CA MET A 136 2.18 -18.59 27.38
C MET A 136 2.46 -19.20 28.75
N ALA A 137 3.62 -18.89 29.36
CA ALA A 137 3.99 -19.37 30.69
C ALA A 137 3.04 -18.88 31.80
N SER A 138 2.39 -17.72 31.63
CA SER A 138 1.38 -17.19 32.56
C SER A 138 -0.01 -17.82 32.41
N ALA A 139 -0.32 -18.47 31.29
CA ALA A 139 -1.64 -19.08 31.04
C ALA A 139 -1.76 -20.51 31.60
N ALA A 140 -0.64 -21.17 31.91
CA ALA A 140 -0.60 -22.55 32.41
C ALA A 140 -0.76 -22.68 33.94
N ARG A 141 -1.10 -21.60 34.66
CA ARG A 141 -1.21 -21.57 36.14
C ARG A 141 -2.65 -21.41 36.68
N CYS A 142 -3.67 -21.61 35.85
CA CYS A 142 -5.06 -21.71 36.28
C CYS A 142 -5.59 -23.12 36.03
#